data_AF-A0A0F9KH46-F1
#
_entry.id   AF-A0A0F9KH46-F1
#
_cell.length_a   1.000
_cell.length_b   1.000
_cell.length_c   1.000
_cell.angle_alpha   90.00
_cell.angle_beta   90.00
_cell.angle_gamma   90.00
#
_symmetry.space_group_name_H-M   'P 1'
#
loop_
_entity.id
_entity.type
_entity.pdbx_description
1 polymer ?
#
loop_
_entity_poly.entity_id
_entity_poly.type
_entity_poly.pdbx_seq_one_letter_code
_entity_poly.pdbx_strand_id
1 'polypeptide(L)'
;MSFKSFLKPREYQEYMVRELNSLMERANYGGYVGGFEFMEAMPTLQRSAAMATRLALRKPAVGRKAIQQTYGRFEASFGSFGDVMRNEMWKGLKGSAKSEVDLMEIARHIDRMTGVMSSKGLGLGKTQRDFEQAFMFFAPRYTRAGFALVGDMLKGGFTGDQARKALGSMMAAGAIIYAGTAKAMGQEPNFDPTSGKFMTIEITDPVTGTTRHFGIGGMMTSMMRFGADVAASATGQGLNEPLDFVKMSRFDNPFLKFMFSKSAPLTGFTEGMMFGHNYFGEPFENPSDYASFLGEQVMPIALQSAFMEKEGLSPTAILAEELGMRTFPRSDWEKRNNLRDQLAQATYGVDWEQVGLQYGELAQLQIERGSPELQVATEQATETTGKMARGEGLVWDSWRKEGKAVEERYRQSIMTASAEFSAIGDGTTFREKVDEAAAIRRAMYGQREQSPEYAEINQYFSQPMTPEQMARMNPKDIARREYYQLMYTPDMYDQFGNYRFDEADRREQLFVQRYGKGMLDYVEDYMGAKWDEPPALQALKAARDVLRPYWDIEREVWSQLPPELKKISDQIKILERTDPITAKKMLFSYPQIVFVRRRIALFKRQLKATNPEIATALARFYRY
;
A
#
# COMPACT_ATOMS: atom_id res chain seq x y z
N MET A 1 40.29 -3.01 1.22
CA MET A 1 40.65 -4.27 0.54
C MET A 1 39.63 -4.64 -0.53
N SER A 2 38.35 -4.81 -0.16
CA SER A 2 37.20 -5.12 -1.05
C SER A 2 37.28 -4.46 -2.44
N PHE A 3 37.22 -3.13 -2.52
CA PHE A 3 37.29 -2.37 -3.78
C PHE A 3 38.57 -2.60 -4.59
N LYS A 4 39.73 -2.77 -3.92
CA LYS A 4 40.99 -3.08 -4.61
C LYS A 4 40.97 -4.48 -5.21
N SER A 5 40.41 -5.46 -4.48
CA SER A 5 40.26 -6.84 -4.94
C SER A 5 39.23 -6.97 -6.07
N PHE A 6 38.18 -6.14 -6.07
CA PHE A 6 37.24 -6.03 -7.19
C PHE A 6 37.95 -5.62 -8.48
N LEU A 7 38.78 -4.57 -8.42
CA LEU A 7 39.53 -4.06 -9.57
C LEU A 7 40.70 -4.98 -9.95
N LYS A 8 41.37 -5.56 -8.95
CA LYS A 8 42.57 -6.40 -9.08
C LYS A 8 42.49 -7.60 -8.12
N PRO A 9 41.92 -8.75 -8.54
CA PRO A 9 41.80 -9.95 -7.70
C PRO A 9 43.10 -10.47 -7.08
N ARG A 10 44.24 -10.17 -7.71
CA ARG A 10 45.59 -10.54 -7.23
C ARG A 10 45.93 -9.94 -5.86
N GLU A 11 45.40 -8.77 -5.54
CA GLU A 11 45.63 -8.10 -4.24
C GLU A 11 45.13 -8.96 -3.08
N TYR A 12 44.00 -9.67 -3.25
CA TYR A 12 43.48 -10.60 -2.25
C TYR A 12 44.38 -11.81 -2.06
N GLN A 13 44.97 -12.34 -3.13
CA GLN A 13 45.95 -13.44 -3.03
C GLN A 13 47.20 -12.98 -2.28
N GLU A 14 47.70 -11.76 -2.56
CA GLU A 14 48.83 -11.17 -1.86
C GLU A 14 48.53 -10.96 -0.37
N TYR A 15 47.31 -10.54 -0.02
CA TYR A 15 46.85 -10.49 1.37
C TYR A 15 46.86 -11.87 2.04
N MET A 16 46.32 -12.90 1.38
CA MET A 16 46.30 -14.27 1.93
C MET A 16 47.72 -14.82 2.19
N VAL A 17 48.67 -14.52 1.30
CA VAL A 17 50.07 -14.92 1.48
C VAL A 17 50.71 -14.15 2.63
N ARG A 18 50.49 -12.82 2.71
CA ARG A 18 51.06 -11.98 3.77
C ARG A 18 50.54 -12.36 5.15
N GLU A 19 49.26 -12.70 5.25
CA GLU A 19 48.58 -13.02 6.51
C GLU A 19 48.45 -14.52 6.78
N LEU A 20 49.17 -15.36 6.02
CA LEU A 20 49.02 -16.81 6.02
C LEU A 20 49.13 -17.41 7.43
N ASN A 21 50.06 -16.93 8.24
CA ASN A 21 50.27 -17.42 9.62
C ASN A 21 49.03 -17.18 10.50
N SER A 22 48.46 -15.98 10.46
CA SER A 22 47.26 -15.62 11.24
C SER A 22 46.02 -16.36 10.74
N LEU A 23 45.90 -16.52 9.41
CA LEU A 23 44.82 -17.29 8.79
C LEU A 23 44.90 -18.76 9.18
N MET A 24 46.08 -19.37 9.15
CA MET A 24 46.31 -20.75 9.54
C MET A 24 46.09 -20.98 11.03
N GLU A 25 46.55 -20.06 11.88
CA GLU A 25 46.30 -20.10 13.32
C GLU A 25 44.80 -20.12 13.61
N ARG A 26 44.03 -19.18 13.02
CA ARG A 26 42.57 -19.17 13.14
C ARG A 26 41.93 -20.46 12.61
N ALA A 27 42.42 -20.98 11.49
CA ALA A 27 41.93 -22.23 10.91
C ALA A 27 42.16 -23.44 11.81
N ASN A 28 43.31 -23.51 12.49
CA ASN A 28 43.64 -24.58 13.43
C ASN A 28 42.68 -24.63 14.62
N TYR A 29 42.15 -23.47 15.05
CA TYR A 29 41.12 -23.38 16.09
C TYR A 29 39.68 -23.50 15.54
N GLY A 30 39.52 -23.96 14.29
CA GLY A 30 38.23 -24.25 13.69
C GLY A 30 37.55 -23.07 12.99
N GLY A 31 38.29 -21.97 12.80
CA GLY A 31 37.82 -20.85 12.00
C GLY A 31 37.83 -21.13 10.49
N TYR A 32 36.88 -20.56 9.77
CA TYR A 32 36.70 -20.80 8.35
C TYR A 32 37.64 -19.92 7.51
N VAL A 33 38.49 -20.57 6.70
CA VAL A 33 39.32 -19.92 5.68
C VAL A 33 38.91 -20.46 4.31
N GLY A 34 38.36 -19.62 3.43
CA GLY A 34 37.91 -20.03 2.10
C GLY A 34 36.88 -19.10 1.45
N GLY A 35 36.54 -19.38 0.18
CA GLY A 35 35.57 -18.63 -0.61
C GLY A 35 34.11 -18.88 -0.20
N PHE A 36 33.22 -17.93 -0.48
CA PHE A 36 31.78 -18.03 -0.16
C PHE A 36 31.06 -19.17 -0.93
N GLU A 37 29.93 -19.66 -0.40
CA GLU A 37 29.16 -20.79 -0.94
C GLU A 37 28.63 -20.57 -2.38
N PHE A 38 28.48 -19.30 -2.79
CA PHE A 38 28.18 -18.90 -4.17
C PHE A 38 29.15 -19.49 -5.20
N MET A 39 30.37 -19.86 -4.77
CA MET A 39 31.44 -20.34 -5.64
C MET A 39 31.39 -21.84 -5.93
N GLU A 40 30.71 -22.63 -5.10
CA GLU A 40 30.47 -24.05 -5.42
C GLU A 40 29.44 -24.19 -6.57
N ALA A 41 28.59 -23.17 -6.77
CA ALA A 41 27.62 -23.08 -7.87
C ALA A 41 28.18 -22.50 -9.18
N MET A 42 29.37 -21.87 -9.16
CA MET A 42 29.98 -21.23 -10.33
C MET A 42 30.16 -22.14 -11.56
N PRO A 43 30.60 -23.41 -11.42
CA PRO A 43 30.67 -24.33 -12.54
C PRO A 43 29.30 -24.63 -13.16
N THR A 44 28.24 -24.60 -12.35
CA THR A 44 26.85 -24.81 -12.80
C THR A 44 26.31 -23.57 -13.51
N LEU A 45 26.53 -22.38 -12.93
CA LEU A 45 26.16 -21.08 -13.53
C LEU A 45 26.90 -20.81 -14.86
N GLN A 46 28.19 -21.15 -14.95
CA GLN A 46 28.94 -21.06 -16.20
C GLN A 46 28.43 -22.03 -17.27
N ARG A 47 27.90 -23.20 -16.89
CA ARG A 47 27.31 -24.16 -17.83
C ARG A 47 25.94 -23.69 -18.30
N SER A 48 25.08 -23.19 -17.42
CA SER A 48 23.76 -22.67 -17.78
C SER A 48 23.86 -21.39 -18.63
N ALA A 49 24.72 -20.44 -18.26
CA ALA A 49 24.98 -19.24 -19.06
C ALA A 49 25.61 -19.56 -20.42
N ALA A 50 26.49 -20.58 -20.50
CA ALA A 50 27.02 -21.07 -21.77
C ALA A 50 25.95 -21.72 -22.64
N MET A 51 24.99 -22.43 -22.04
CA MET A 51 23.87 -23.05 -22.75
C MET A 51 22.91 -21.97 -23.28
N ALA A 52 22.56 -20.98 -22.46
CA ALA A 52 21.69 -19.87 -22.84
C ALA A 52 22.30 -19.02 -23.97
N THR A 53 23.58 -18.64 -23.86
CA THR A 53 24.27 -17.89 -24.93
C THR A 53 24.57 -18.74 -26.17
N ARG A 54 24.63 -20.07 -26.05
CA ARG A 54 24.66 -20.98 -27.19
C ARG A 54 23.33 -20.99 -27.95
N LEU A 55 22.21 -21.01 -27.24
CA LEU A 55 20.86 -20.97 -27.82
C LEU A 55 20.56 -19.61 -28.47
N ALA A 56 20.85 -18.51 -27.77
CA ALA A 56 20.52 -17.16 -28.24
C ALA A 56 21.52 -16.58 -29.25
N LEU A 57 22.83 -16.80 -29.04
CA LEU A 57 23.89 -16.08 -29.78
C LEU A 57 24.86 -17.03 -30.53
N ARG A 58 24.64 -18.36 -30.46
CA ARG A 58 25.54 -19.41 -30.97
C ARG A 58 27.00 -19.28 -30.50
N LYS A 59 27.25 -18.51 -29.43
CA LYS A 59 28.59 -18.21 -28.90
C LYS A 59 28.67 -18.50 -27.39
N PRO A 60 28.80 -19.77 -26.98
CA PRO A 60 28.86 -20.18 -25.56
C PRO A 60 30.01 -19.54 -24.77
N ALA A 61 31.09 -19.13 -25.46
CA ALA A 61 32.25 -18.51 -24.84
C ALA A 61 31.96 -17.11 -24.28
N VAL A 62 30.96 -16.40 -24.81
CA VAL A 62 30.59 -15.05 -24.34
C VAL A 62 29.94 -15.14 -22.96
N GLY A 63 28.99 -16.06 -22.76
CA GLY A 63 28.36 -16.27 -21.45
C GLY A 63 29.37 -16.72 -20.38
N ARG A 64 30.30 -17.63 -20.73
CA ARG A 64 31.37 -18.04 -19.80
C ARG A 64 32.27 -16.88 -19.40
N LYS A 65 32.76 -16.10 -20.37
CA LYS A 65 33.66 -14.97 -20.09
C LYS A 65 32.97 -13.84 -19.33
N ALA A 66 31.70 -13.55 -19.65
CA ALA A 66 30.91 -12.55 -18.94
C ALA A 66 30.77 -12.92 -17.46
N ILE A 67 30.30 -14.13 -17.16
CA ILE A 67 30.19 -14.63 -15.77
C ILE A 67 31.55 -14.66 -15.09
N GLN A 68 32.61 -15.12 -15.75
CA GLN A 68 33.95 -15.17 -15.15
C GLN A 68 34.52 -13.79 -14.81
N GLN A 69 34.23 -12.76 -15.62
CA GLN A 69 34.70 -11.39 -15.38
C GLN A 69 33.86 -10.63 -14.36
N THR A 70 32.53 -10.82 -14.34
CA THR A 70 31.65 -10.14 -13.39
C THR A 70 31.63 -10.86 -12.04
N TYR A 71 31.31 -12.16 -12.01
CA TYR A 71 31.26 -12.94 -10.78
C TYR A 71 32.64 -13.19 -10.17
N GLY A 72 33.69 -13.43 -10.96
CA GLY A 72 35.02 -13.68 -10.41
C GLY A 72 35.68 -12.46 -9.73
N ARG A 73 35.31 -11.24 -10.15
CA ARG A 73 35.75 -10.00 -9.51
C ARG A 73 34.92 -9.67 -8.28
N PHE A 74 33.61 -9.87 -8.36
CA PHE A 74 32.70 -9.76 -7.23
C PHE A 74 33.06 -10.78 -6.12
N GLU A 75 33.42 -12.00 -6.51
CA GLU A 75 33.99 -13.04 -5.66
C GLU A 75 35.21 -12.56 -4.89
N ALA A 76 36.21 -12.06 -5.62
CA ALA A 76 37.44 -11.59 -5.01
C ALA A 76 37.19 -10.40 -4.08
N SER A 77 36.29 -9.50 -4.46
CA SER A 77 35.86 -8.36 -3.63
C SER A 77 35.24 -8.82 -2.31
N PHE A 78 34.15 -9.58 -2.39
CA PHE A 78 33.35 -10.01 -1.26
C PHE A 78 34.10 -11.02 -0.37
N GLY A 79 34.79 -11.98 -0.97
CA GLY A 79 35.68 -12.94 -0.29
C GLY A 79 36.79 -12.24 0.48
N SER A 80 37.47 -11.27 -0.16
CA SER A 80 38.53 -10.51 0.50
C SER A 80 38.03 -9.66 1.66
N PHE A 81 36.84 -9.07 1.55
CA PHE A 81 36.26 -8.33 2.66
C PHE A 81 36.00 -9.24 3.86
N GLY A 82 35.32 -10.38 3.63
CA GLY A 82 35.00 -11.33 4.69
C GLY A 82 36.24 -11.92 5.38
N ASP A 83 37.27 -12.31 4.63
CA ASP A 83 38.50 -12.86 5.21
C ASP A 83 39.35 -11.80 5.92
N VAL A 84 39.44 -10.58 5.38
CA VAL A 84 40.14 -9.49 6.04
C VAL A 84 39.46 -9.17 7.36
N MET A 85 38.14 -8.96 7.35
CA MET A 85 37.37 -8.66 8.55
C MET A 85 37.56 -9.75 9.61
N ARG A 86 37.38 -11.03 9.25
CA ARG A 86 37.54 -12.14 10.20
C ARG A 86 38.96 -12.25 10.76
N ASN A 87 39.96 -12.06 9.92
CA ASN A 87 41.36 -12.14 10.33
C ASN A 87 41.75 -10.98 11.25
N GLU A 88 41.28 -9.76 10.96
CA GLU A 88 41.53 -8.60 11.83
C GLU A 88 40.77 -8.72 13.16
N MET A 89 39.53 -9.22 13.15
CA MET A 89 38.80 -9.55 14.38
C MET A 89 39.52 -10.63 15.18
N TRP A 90 40.09 -11.64 14.53
CA TRP A 90 40.87 -12.70 15.20
C TRP A 90 42.10 -12.13 15.88
N LYS A 91 42.89 -11.31 15.19
CA LYS A 91 44.06 -10.63 15.77
C LYS A 91 43.68 -9.78 16.98
N GLY A 92 42.55 -9.06 16.90
CA GLY A 92 42.07 -8.21 18.00
C GLY A 92 41.54 -8.99 19.21
N LEU A 93 40.90 -10.15 18.99
CA LEU A 93 40.20 -10.89 20.05
C LEU A 93 41.04 -12.02 20.66
N LYS A 94 41.96 -12.64 19.92
CA LYS A 94 42.70 -13.82 20.39
C LYS A 94 43.51 -13.59 21.67
N GLY A 95 43.98 -12.36 21.91
CA GLY A 95 44.71 -11.99 23.13
C GLY A 95 43.86 -11.99 24.41
N SER A 96 42.52 -12.04 24.28
CA SER A 96 41.59 -12.12 25.42
C SER A 96 41.26 -13.55 25.86
N ALA A 97 41.69 -14.55 25.09
CA ALA A 97 41.47 -15.97 25.39
C ALA A 97 42.34 -16.42 26.57
N LYS A 98 41.75 -17.17 27.52
CA LYS A 98 42.46 -17.73 28.67
C LYS A 98 42.78 -19.22 28.48
N SER A 99 42.15 -19.87 27.51
CA SER A 99 42.33 -21.29 27.19
C SER A 99 42.26 -21.55 25.68
N GLU A 100 42.72 -22.73 25.23
CA GLU A 100 42.54 -23.17 23.84
C GLU A 100 41.05 -23.32 23.45
N VAL A 101 40.20 -23.66 24.42
CA VAL A 101 38.74 -23.73 24.21
C VAL A 101 38.19 -22.34 23.91
N ASP A 102 38.66 -21.31 24.60
CA ASP A 102 38.27 -19.92 24.34
C ASP A 102 38.72 -19.47 22.94
N LEU A 103 39.91 -19.89 22.49
CA LEU A 103 40.39 -19.62 21.13
C LEU A 103 39.49 -20.27 20.07
N MET A 104 39.05 -21.51 20.30
CA MET A 104 38.08 -22.18 19.41
C MET A 104 36.73 -21.47 19.41
N GLU A 105 36.26 -20.99 20.56
CA GLU A 105 35.02 -20.24 20.67
C GLU A 105 35.11 -18.88 19.97
N ILE A 106 36.21 -18.14 20.13
CA ILE A 106 36.45 -16.87 19.45
C ILE A 106 36.47 -17.06 17.93
N ALA A 107 37.16 -18.09 17.43
CA ALA A 107 37.21 -18.38 15.99
C ALA A 107 35.82 -18.66 15.42
N ARG A 108 35.01 -19.48 16.11
CA ARG A 108 33.63 -19.80 15.72
C ARG A 108 32.69 -18.60 15.86
N HIS A 109 32.87 -17.77 16.89
CA HIS A 109 32.09 -16.58 17.13
C HIS A 109 32.32 -15.53 16.02
N ILE A 110 33.57 -15.32 15.63
CA ILE A 110 33.95 -14.45 14.50
C ILE A 110 33.30 -14.96 13.20
N ASP A 111 33.37 -16.26 12.92
CA ASP A 111 32.72 -16.82 11.74
C ASP A 111 31.20 -16.60 11.74
N ARG A 112 30.52 -16.84 12.88
CA ARG A 112 29.07 -16.61 13.03
C ARG A 112 28.68 -15.14 12.87
N MET A 113 29.44 -14.21 13.48
CA MET A 113 29.22 -12.77 13.37
C MET A 113 29.39 -12.26 11.93
N THR A 114 30.31 -12.86 11.19
CA THR A 114 30.62 -12.47 9.81
C THR A 114 29.79 -13.26 8.78
N GLY A 115 28.83 -14.08 9.23
CA GLY A 115 27.86 -14.75 8.39
C GLY A 115 28.42 -15.97 7.65
N VAL A 116 29.43 -16.63 8.21
CA VAL A 116 30.02 -17.84 7.60
C VAL A 116 30.00 -18.98 8.59
N MET A 117 29.68 -20.19 8.12
CA MET A 117 29.78 -21.39 8.93
C MET A 117 30.22 -22.57 8.06
N SER A 118 31.04 -23.48 8.58
CA SER A 118 31.48 -24.65 7.80
C SER A 118 30.40 -25.74 7.81
N SER A 119 29.64 -25.87 6.71
CA SER A 119 28.65 -26.94 6.53
C SER A 119 29.28 -28.36 6.62
N LYS A 120 30.54 -28.50 6.18
CA LYS A 120 31.34 -29.73 6.27
C LYS A 120 31.81 -29.98 7.71
N GLY A 121 32.15 -28.93 8.46
CA GLY A 121 32.53 -29.00 9.87
C GLY A 121 31.37 -29.37 10.81
N LEU A 122 30.13 -29.24 10.35
CA LEU A 122 28.91 -29.62 11.09
C LEU A 122 28.40 -31.04 10.78
N GLY A 123 29.10 -31.80 9.93
CA GLY A 123 28.74 -33.20 9.61
C GLY A 123 27.56 -33.36 8.63
N LEU A 124 27.12 -32.30 7.96
CA LEU A 124 25.98 -32.39 7.03
C LEU A 124 26.35 -33.08 5.71
N GLY A 125 25.54 -34.06 5.32
CA GLY A 125 25.68 -34.81 4.06
C GLY A 125 25.59 -33.91 2.83
N LYS A 126 26.25 -34.31 1.73
CA LYS A 126 26.28 -33.54 0.47
C LYS A 126 24.86 -33.28 -0.08
N THR A 127 23.99 -34.28 -0.07
CA THR A 127 22.61 -34.21 -0.56
C THR A 127 21.74 -33.24 0.24
N GLN A 128 21.93 -33.16 1.56
CA GLN A 128 21.22 -32.22 2.41
C GLN A 128 21.70 -30.77 2.18
N ARG A 129 23.01 -30.58 1.98
CA ARG A 129 23.58 -29.28 1.62
C ARG A 129 23.09 -28.79 0.26
N ASP A 130 23.07 -29.67 -0.74
CA ASP A 130 22.60 -29.36 -2.09
C ASP A 130 21.09 -29.04 -2.11
N PHE A 131 20.27 -29.73 -1.30
CA PHE A 131 18.84 -29.44 -1.16
C PHE A 131 18.56 -28.10 -0.45
N GLU A 132 19.22 -27.84 0.68
CA GLU A 132 19.07 -26.57 1.42
C GLU A 132 19.53 -25.36 0.58
N GLN A 133 20.56 -25.55 -0.25
CA GLN A 133 21.10 -24.54 -1.17
C GLN A 133 20.22 -24.30 -2.40
N ALA A 134 19.38 -25.27 -2.78
CA ALA A 134 18.48 -25.17 -3.93
C ALA A 134 17.05 -24.73 -3.59
N PHE A 135 16.54 -25.04 -2.38
CA PHE A 135 15.10 -24.89 -2.08
C PHE A 135 14.74 -24.00 -0.88
N MET A 136 15.65 -23.77 0.10
CA MET A 136 15.28 -23.11 1.36
C MET A 136 15.91 -21.73 1.59
N PHE A 137 17.21 -21.55 1.33
CA PHE A 137 17.91 -20.31 1.68
C PHE A 137 18.83 -19.82 0.55
N PHE A 138 18.81 -18.52 0.24
CA PHE A 138 19.69 -17.89 -0.75
C PHE A 138 21.17 -18.01 -0.38
N ALA A 139 21.48 -18.00 0.92
CA ALA A 139 22.82 -18.13 1.45
C ALA A 139 22.78 -19.06 2.70
N PRO A 140 22.77 -20.39 2.52
CA PRO A 140 22.61 -21.35 3.62
C PRO A 140 23.64 -21.16 4.74
N ARG A 141 24.92 -20.94 4.42
CA ARG A 141 25.95 -20.57 5.43
C ARG A 141 25.62 -19.30 6.20
N TYR A 142 25.14 -18.26 5.51
CA TYR A 142 24.81 -16.97 6.10
C TYR A 142 23.60 -17.08 7.02
N THR A 143 22.55 -17.76 6.57
CA THR A 143 21.33 -18.01 7.35
C THR A 143 21.63 -18.89 8.56
N ARG A 144 22.39 -19.98 8.39
CA ARG A 144 22.77 -20.84 9.53
C ARG A 144 23.73 -20.15 10.50
N ALA A 145 24.63 -19.29 10.04
CA ALA A 145 25.48 -18.48 10.91
C ALA A 145 24.63 -17.51 11.75
N GLY A 146 23.61 -16.88 11.14
CA GLY A 146 22.61 -16.08 11.85
C GLY A 146 21.85 -16.89 12.90
N PHE A 147 21.33 -18.08 12.55
CA PHE A 147 20.65 -18.95 13.50
C PHE A 147 21.56 -19.45 14.63
N ALA A 148 22.81 -19.79 14.31
CA ALA A 148 23.78 -20.21 15.30
C ALA A 148 24.10 -19.06 16.27
N LEU A 149 24.24 -17.84 15.77
CA LEU A 149 24.45 -16.65 16.60
C LEU A 149 23.26 -16.38 17.52
N VAL A 150 22.03 -16.45 17.01
CA VAL A 150 20.80 -16.36 17.83
C VAL A 150 20.75 -17.48 18.86
N GLY A 151 21.05 -18.72 18.47
CA GLY A 151 21.12 -19.86 19.37
C GLY A 151 22.19 -19.71 20.44
N ASP A 152 23.33 -19.08 20.15
CA ASP A 152 24.37 -18.79 21.13
C ASP A 152 23.94 -17.69 22.10
N MET A 153 23.20 -16.66 21.65
CA MET A 153 22.66 -15.62 22.52
C MET A 153 21.70 -16.18 23.57
N LEU A 154 20.94 -17.22 23.22
CA LEU A 154 19.99 -17.90 24.10
C LEU A 154 20.65 -18.90 25.05
N LYS A 155 21.91 -19.30 24.78
CA LYS A 155 22.68 -20.16 25.67
C LYS A 155 23.26 -19.36 26.86
N GLY A 156 23.37 -20.03 28.00
CA GLY A 156 24.17 -19.56 29.13
C GLY A 156 25.67 -19.79 28.92
N GLY A 157 26.51 -19.20 29.77
CA GLY A 157 27.98 -19.37 29.73
C GLY A 157 28.73 -18.28 28.94
N PHE A 158 30.04 -18.49 28.76
CA PHE A 158 30.96 -17.52 28.15
C PHE A 158 30.56 -17.17 26.71
N THR A 159 30.24 -18.17 25.88
CA THR A 159 29.81 -17.95 24.49
C THR A 159 28.58 -17.06 24.37
N GLY A 160 27.57 -17.28 25.24
CA GLY A 160 26.35 -16.47 25.23
C GLY A 160 26.55 -15.05 25.75
N ASP A 161 27.40 -14.88 26.76
CA ASP A 161 27.78 -13.55 27.27
C ASP A 161 28.53 -12.73 26.21
N GLN A 162 29.49 -13.35 25.51
CA GLN A 162 30.20 -12.72 24.41
C GLN A 162 29.27 -12.44 23.22
N ALA A 163 28.37 -13.35 22.86
CA ALA A 163 27.41 -13.13 21.79
C ALA A 163 26.47 -11.95 22.06
N ARG A 164 25.96 -11.82 23.30
CA ARG A 164 25.12 -10.68 23.69
C ARG A 164 25.91 -9.37 23.76
N LYS A 165 27.12 -9.37 24.31
CA LYS A 165 28.00 -8.20 24.36
C LYS A 165 28.42 -7.73 22.97
N ALA A 166 28.84 -8.66 22.11
CA ALA A 166 29.24 -8.37 20.75
C ALA A 166 28.07 -7.81 19.95
N LEU A 167 26.90 -8.48 19.97
CA LEU A 167 25.72 -7.99 19.27
C LEU A 167 25.25 -6.64 19.81
N GLY A 168 25.13 -6.48 21.13
CA GLY A 168 24.72 -5.23 21.75
C GLY A 168 25.68 -4.07 21.40
N SER A 169 26.98 -4.33 21.41
CA SER A 169 28.00 -3.34 21.02
C SER A 169 27.92 -3.00 19.54
N MET A 170 27.69 -3.99 18.67
CA MET A 170 27.53 -3.78 17.23
C MET A 170 26.24 -3.03 16.90
N MET A 171 25.16 -3.30 17.64
CA MET A 171 23.89 -2.58 17.53
C MET A 171 24.04 -1.13 17.96
N ALA A 172 24.67 -0.87 19.10
CA ALA A 172 24.93 0.48 19.60
C ALA A 172 25.85 1.27 18.66
N ALA A 173 26.95 0.67 18.19
CA ALA A 173 27.85 1.30 17.24
C ALA A 173 27.15 1.61 15.90
N GLY A 174 26.38 0.64 15.38
CA GLY A 174 25.57 0.84 14.16
C GLY A 174 24.55 1.95 14.32
N ALA A 175 23.84 2.01 15.45
CA ALA A 175 22.88 3.07 15.76
C ALA A 175 23.53 4.46 15.86
N ILE A 176 24.71 4.56 16.49
CA ILE A 176 25.46 5.82 16.60
C ILE A 176 25.94 6.29 15.22
N ILE A 177 26.53 5.39 14.42
CA ILE A 177 26.99 5.71 13.07
C ILE A 177 25.81 6.14 12.20
N TYR A 178 24.68 5.42 12.29
CA TYR A 178 23.45 5.79 11.59
C TYR A 178 22.94 7.17 12.00
N ALA A 179 22.73 7.42 13.30
CA ALA A 179 22.25 8.70 13.79
C ALA A 179 23.18 9.86 13.42
N GLY A 180 24.50 9.64 13.53
CA GLY A 180 25.50 10.63 13.14
C GLY A 180 25.45 10.94 11.64
N THR A 181 25.33 9.92 10.81
CA THR A 181 25.25 10.07 9.34
C THR A 181 23.94 10.72 8.92
N ALA A 182 22.81 10.29 9.48
CA ALA A 182 21.50 10.88 9.21
C ALA A 182 21.47 12.38 9.57
N LYS A 183 21.94 12.74 10.77
CA LYS A 183 22.05 14.15 11.18
C LYS A 183 22.99 14.96 10.31
N ALA A 184 24.14 14.40 9.91
CA ALA A 184 25.07 15.08 9.00
C ALA A 184 24.46 15.33 7.61
N MET A 185 23.51 14.49 7.20
CA MET A 185 22.76 14.64 5.94
C MET A 185 21.47 15.46 6.09
N GLY A 186 21.20 16.02 7.28
CA GLY A 186 19.99 16.80 7.55
C GLY A 186 18.71 15.96 7.61
N GLN A 187 18.82 14.65 7.83
CA GLN A 187 17.69 13.72 7.92
C GLN A 187 17.43 13.32 9.37
N GLU A 188 16.15 13.14 9.71
CA GLU A 188 15.76 12.62 11.02
C GLU A 188 16.04 11.11 11.11
N PRO A 189 16.80 10.64 12.13
CA PRO A 189 17.09 9.22 12.29
C PRO A 189 15.82 8.42 12.60
N ASN A 190 15.54 7.39 11.79
CA ASN A 190 14.45 6.45 12.02
C ASN A 190 14.91 5.22 12.82
N PHE A 191 14.52 5.17 14.09
CA PHE A 191 14.77 4.05 15.00
C PHE A 191 13.55 3.16 15.25
N ASP A 192 12.46 3.34 14.51
CA ASP A 192 11.28 2.47 14.63
C ASP A 192 11.54 1.13 13.92
N PRO A 193 11.64 0.00 14.65
CA PRO A 193 11.92 -1.31 14.06
C PRO A 193 10.76 -1.85 13.22
N THR A 194 9.54 -1.31 13.41
CA THR A 194 8.34 -1.70 12.65
C THR A 194 8.28 -1.03 11.28
N SER A 195 8.95 0.12 11.14
CA SER A 195 9.06 0.84 9.88
C SER A 195 9.88 0.06 8.85
N GLY A 196 9.41 0.02 7.60
CA GLY A 196 10.16 -0.51 6.46
C GLY A 196 11.52 0.19 6.24
N LYS A 197 11.64 1.44 6.70
CA LYS A 197 12.80 2.34 6.62
C LYS A 197 13.69 2.34 7.87
N PHE A 198 13.56 1.34 8.74
CA PHE A 198 14.38 1.24 9.94
C PHE A 198 15.88 1.33 9.62
N MET A 199 16.58 2.30 10.23
CA MET A 199 18.02 2.54 10.05
C MET A 199 18.48 2.73 8.59
N THR A 200 17.70 3.46 7.79
CA THR A 200 18.06 3.84 6.43
C THR A 200 18.24 5.35 6.29
N ILE A 201 19.20 5.77 5.47
CA ILE A 201 19.42 7.15 5.01
C ILE A 201 18.99 7.27 3.55
N GLU A 202 18.41 8.40 3.17
CA GLU A 202 18.02 8.69 1.80
C GLU A 202 19.19 9.34 1.06
N ILE A 203 19.58 8.81 -0.09
CA ILE A 203 20.62 9.41 -0.93
C ILE A 203 20.07 9.56 -2.34
N THR A 204 20.14 10.78 -2.85
CA THR A 204 19.88 11.08 -4.26
C THR A 204 21.15 10.80 -5.06
N ASP A 205 21.07 9.87 -6.00
CA ASP A 205 22.20 9.53 -6.86
C ASP A 205 22.51 10.73 -7.78
N PRO A 206 23.75 11.26 -7.77
CA PRO A 206 24.12 12.42 -8.58
C PRO A 206 24.16 12.11 -10.09
N VAL A 207 24.20 10.84 -10.48
CA VAL A 207 24.27 10.41 -11.89
C VAL A 207 22.88 10.18 -12.46
N THR A 208 21.97 9.57 -11.69
CA THR A 208 20.63 9.20 -12.18
C THR A 208 19.53 10.13 -11.66
N GLY A 209 19.80 11.00 -10.67
CA GLY A 209 18.81 11.88 -10.03
C GLY A 209 17.77 11.15 -9.16
N THR A 210 17.86 9.82 -9.09
CA THR A 210 16.93 8.95 -8.38
C THR A 210 17.29 8.90 -6.89
N THR A 211 16.29 9.00 -6.02
CA THR A 211 16.51 8.92 -4.56
C THR A 211 16.23 7.52 -4.05
N ARG A 212 17.20 6.93 -3.34
CA ARG A 212 17.13 5.57 -2.78
C ARG A 212 17.41 5.57 -1.28
N HIS A 213 16.93 4.53 -0.62
CA HIS A 213 17.22 4.25 0.78
C HIS A 213 18.46 3.38 0.90
N PHE A 214 19.39 3.78 1.76
CA PHE A 214 20.63 3.09 2.06
C PHE A 214 20.65 2.73 3.54
N GLY A 215 20.69 1.45 3.87
CA GLY A 215 20.66 0.96 5.24
C GLY A 215 21.90 0.17 5.62
N ILE A 216 22.12 0.05 6.94
CA ILE A 216 23.12 -0.87 7.48
C ILE A 216 22.66 -2.30 7.14
N GLY A 217 23.61 -3.15 6.75
CA GLY A 217 23.38 -4.41 6.03
C GLY A 217 22.22 -5.30 6.48
N GLY A 218 21.72 -6.11 5.55
CA GLY A 218 20.45 -6.84 5.71
C GLY A 218 20.39 -7.78 6.93
N MET A 219 21.50 -8.39 7.36
CA MET A 219 21.52 -9.23 8.58
C MET A 219 21.50 -8.42 9.87
N MET A 220 22.23 -7.31 9.91
CA MET A 220 22.28 -6.45 11.10
C MET A 220 20.91 -5.90 11.43
N THR A 221 20.26 -5.32 10.41
CA THR A 221 18.91 -4.77 10.53
C THR A 221 17.88 -5.84 10.90
N SER A 222 17.98 -7.05 10.35
CA SER A 222 17.08 -8.15 10.75
C SER A 222 17.35 -8.66 12.16
N MET A 223 18.61 -8.67 12.62
CA MET A 223 18.97 -9.11 13.97
C MET A 223 18.50 -8.09 15.00
N MET A 224 18.62 -6.80 14.67
CA MET A 224 18.10 -5.69 15.49
C MET A 224 16.58 -5.77 15.61
N ARG A 225 15.87 -5.98 14.48
CA ARG A 225 14.41 -6.16 14.48
C ARG A 225 14.00 -7.41 15.26
N PHE A 226 14.69 -8.53 15.07
CA PHE A 226 14.44 -9.76 15.83
C PHE A 226 14.67 -9.55 17.32
N GLY A 227 15.77 -8.91 17.72
CA GLY A 227 16.04 -8.57 19.12
C GLY A 227 14.99 -7.64 19.72
N ALA A 228 14.53 -6.64 18.96
CA ALA A 228 13.45 -5.75 19.36
C ALA A 228 12.11 -6.50 19.51
N ASP A 229 11.77 -7.38 18.55
CA ASP A 229 10.57 -8.21 18.60
C ASP A 229 10.61 -9.16 19.80
N VAL A 230 11.75 -9.80 20.09
CA VAL A 230 11.95 -10.66 21.27
C VAL A 230 11.84 -9.87 22.57
N ALA A 231 12.45 -8.68 22.64
CA ALA A 231 12.35 -7.82 23.83
C ALA A 231 10.92 -7.33 24.06
N ALA A 232 10.21 -6.94 22.99
CA ALA A 232 8.81 -6.56 23.02
C ALA A 232 7.91 -7.70 23.52
N SER A 233 8.06 -8.91 22.96
CA SER A 233 7.31 -10.10 23.39
C SER A 233 7.65 -10.53 24.82
N ALA A 234 8.90 -10.35 25.28
CA ALA A 234 9.31 -10.70 26.65
C ALA A 234 8.84 -9.67 27.70
N THR A 235 8.70 -8.40 27.32
CA THR A 235 8.29 -7.31 28.23
C THR A 235 6.80 -6.97 28.15
N GLY A 236 6.08 -7.54 27.18
CA GLY A 236 4.67 -7.24 26.93
C GLY A 236 4.43 -5.80 26.44
N GLN A 237 5.45 -5.15 25.86
CA GLN A 237 5.34 -3.79 25.33
C GLN A 237 5.20 -3.82 23.81
N GLY A 238 4.10 -3.24 23.29
CA GLY A 238 3.80 -3.14 21.86
C GLY A 238 2.54 -3.91 21.43
N LEU A 239 2.32 -4.05 20.12
CA LEU A 239 1.24 -4.87 19.53
C LEU A 239 1.46 -6.38 19.67
N ASN A 240 2.57 -6.80 20.28
CA ASN A 240 3.00 -8.19 20.37
C ASN A 240 2.61 -8.79 21.74
N GLU A 241 2.01 -9.97 21.74
CA GLU A 241 1.56 -10.65 22.95
C GLU A 241 2.67 -11.56 23.52
N PRO A 242 2.71 -11.80 24.85
CA PRO A 242 3.67 -12.69 25.50
C PRO A 242 3.70 -14.15 24.98
N LEU A 243 2.74 -14.53 24.12
CA LEU A 243 2.57 -15.86 23.53
C LEU A 243 2.93 -15.93 22.03
N ASP A 244 3.48 -14.87 21.44
CA ASP A 244 3.77 -14.81 20.00
C ASP A 244 4.79 -15.86 19.51
N PHE A 245 5.64 -16.39 20.39
CA PHE A 245 6.58 -17.47 20.07
C PHE A 245 5.89 -18.81 19.70
N VAL A 246 4.64 -19.01 20.13
CA VAL A 246 3.89 -20.26 19.93
C VAL A 246 2.94 -20.18 18.73
N LYS A 247 2.66 -18.97 18.22
CA LYS A 247 1.79 -18.77 17.05
C LYS A 247 2.48 -19.29 15.79
N MET A 248 1.78 -20.06 14.97
CA MET A 248 2.26 -20.52 13.65
C MET A 248 1.93 -19.49 12.55
N SER A 249 2.13 -18.21 12.84
CA SER A 249 1.89 -17.09 11.93
C SER A 249 3.22 -16.44 11.58
N ARG A 250 3.48 -16.22 10.28
CA ARG A 250 4.69 -15.55 9.80
C ARG A 250 4.77 -14.06 10.17
N PHE A 251 3.65 -13.46 10.56
CA PHE A 251 3.53 -12.05 10.89
C PHE A 251 3.73 -11.80 12.38
N ASP A 252 3.24 -12.72 13.21
CA ASP A 252 3.24 -12.55 14.67
C ASP A 252 4.43 -13.25 15.32
N ASN A 253 4.85 -14.42 14.80
CA ASN A 253 5.95 -15.16 15.38
C ASN A 253 7.29 -14.52 15.00
N PRO A 254 8.07 -13.97 15.94
CA PRO A 254 9.33 -13.29 15.64
C PRO A 254 10.34 -14.20 14.92
N PHE A 255 10.31 -15.51 15.22
CA PHE A 255 11.18 -16.50 14.60
C PHE A 255 10.77 -16.77 13.15
N LEU A 256 9.48 -17.01 12.89
CA LEU A 256 8.99 -17.21 11.51
C LEU A 256 9.18 -15.93 10.68
N LYS A 257 8.90 -14.75 11.24
CA LYS A 257 9.13 -13.45 10.60
C LYS A 257 10.60 -13.25 10.23
N PHE A 258 11.52 -13.59 11.13
CA PHE A 258 12.96 -13.59 10.84
C PHE A 258 13.31 -14.61 9.74
N MET A 259 12.78 -15.84 9.79
CA MET A 259 13.00 -16.86 8.76
C MET A 259 12.56 -16.41 7.36
N PHE A 260 11.33 -15.88 7.25
CA PHE A 260 10.77 -15.40 5.98
C PHE A 260 11.45 -14.11 5.49
N SER A 261 12.01 -13.29 6.39
CA SER A 261 12.86 -12.15 5.98
C SER A 261 14.17 -12.59 5.29
N LYS A 262 14.52 -13.88 5.35
CA LYS A 262 15.73 -14.49 4.79
C LYS A 262 15.47 -15.57 3.74
N SER A 263 14.21 -15.93 3.50
CA SER A 263 13.86 -16.80 2.37
C SER A 263 14.10 -16.07 1.05
N ALA A 264 14.72 -16.77 0.10
CA ALA A 264 15.27 -16.18 -1.13
C ALA A 264 14.18 -15.59 -2.04
N PRO A 265 14.48 -14.53 -2.82
CA PRO A 265 13.72 -14.18 -4.03
C PRO A 265 13.58 -15.35 -5.02
N LEU A 266 14.51 -16.32 -4.98
CA LEU A 266 14.48 -17.59 -5.72
C LEU A 266 13.33 -18.52 -5.31
N THR A 267 12.64 -18.30 -4.19
CA THR A 267 11.35 -19.00 -3.95
C THR A 267 10.30 -18.57 -4.99
N GLY A 268 10.32 -17.30 -5.40
CA GLY A 268 9.56 -16.81 -6.55
C GLY A 268 10.03 -17.35 -7.90
N PHE A 269 11.25 -17.91 -8.00
CA PHE A 269 11.74 -18.53 -9.23
C PHE A 269 11.14 -19.93 -9.47
N THR A 270 11.04 -20.75 -8.42
CA THR A 270 10.38 -22.07 -8.51
C THR A 270 8.86 -21.96 -8.48
N GLU A 271 8.29 -21.04 -7.69
CA GLU A 271 6.87 -20.69 -7.74
C GLU A 271 6.50 -20.11 -9.10
N GLY A 272 7.34 -19.22 -9.65
CA GLY A 272 7.15 -18.65 -10.99
C GLY A 272 7.30 -19.66 -12.13
N MET A 273 8.23 -20.62 -12.03
CA MET A 273 8.32 -21.72 -13.00
C MET A 273 7.18 -22.73 -12.90
N MET A 274 6.64 -22.99 -11.71
CA MET A 274 5.52 -23.93 -11.54
C MET A 274 4.16 -23.31 -11.86
N PHE A 275 3.96 -22.02 -11.56
CA PHE A 275 2.67 -21.35 -11.70
C PHE A 275 2.62 -20.33 -12.85
N GLY A 276 3.74 -20.10 -13.56
CA GLY A 276 3.75 -19.28 -14.78
C GLY A 276 3.67 -17.78 -14.54
N HIS A 277 4.06 -17.30 -13.36
CA HIS A 277 4.02 -15.88 -12.98
C HIS A 277 5.39 -15.35 -12.53
N ASN A 278 5.67 -14.05 -12.69
CA ASN A 278 6.88 -13.41 -12.16
C ASN A 278 6.79 -13.16 -10.63
N TYR A 279 7.84 -12.61 -10.02
CA TYR A 279 7.88 -12.30 -8.57
C TYR A 279 6.74 -11.36 -8.11
N PHE A 280 6.18 -10.57 -9.04
CA PHE A 280 5.06 -9.65 -8.84
C PHE A 280 3.68 -10.27 -9.16
N GLY A 281 3.63 -11.55 -9.56
CA GLY A 281 2.40 -12.26 -9.88
C GLY A 281 1.90 -12.08 -11.33
N GLU A 282 2.67 -11.44 -12.21
CA GLU A 282 2.28 -11.23 -13.61
C GLU A 282 2.54 -12.51 -14.42
N PRO A 283 1.55 -13.02 -15.18
CA PRO A 283 1.73 -14.21 -16.02
C PRO A 283 2.76 -13.97 -17.12
N PHE A 284 3.56 -14.97 -17.45
CA PHE A 284 4.46 -14.90 -18.60
C PHE A 284 3.67 -15.01 -19.90
N GLU A 285 3.55 -13.89 -20.63
CA GLU A 285 2.77 -13.84 -21.86
C GLU A 285 3.60 -14.23 -23.10
N ASN A 286 4.93 -14.01 -23.09
CA ASN A 286 5.81 -14.30 -24.24
C ASN A 286 7.16 -14.96 -23.89
N PRO A 287 7.81 -15.67 -24.85
CA PRO A 287 9.17 -16.23 -24.68
C PRO A 287 10.27 -15.20 -24.38
N SER A 288 10.05 -13.93 -24.74
CA SER A 288 10.92 -12.81 -24.37
C SER A 288 10.91 -12.56 -22.87
N ASP A 289 9.75 -12.69 -22.23
CA ASP A 289 9.53 -12.43 -20.80
C ASP A 289 10.15 -13.56 -19.97
N TYR A 290 10.16 -14.77 -20.53
CA TYR A 290 10.88 -15.91 -19.99
C TYR A 290 12.41 -15.70 -20.07
N ALA A 291 12.90 -15.10 -21.15
CA ALA A 291 14.33 -14.83 -21.34
C ALA A 291 14.83 -13.67 -20.46
N SER A 292 14.03 -12.61 -20.26
CA SER A 292 14.34 -11.53 -19.32
C SER A 292 14.31 -12.03 -17.87
N PHE A 293 13.30 -12.81 -17.49
CA PHE A 293 13.21 -13.44 -16.17
C PHE A 293 14.40 -14.37 -15.88
N LEU A 294 14.80 -15.22 -16.84
CA LEU A 294 16.00 -16.05 -16.70
C LEU A 294 17.28 -15.22 -16.65
N GLY A 295 17.34 -14.11 -17.39
CA GLY A 295 18.45 -13.14 -17.36
C GLY A 295 18.60 -12.47 -16.00
N GLU A 296 17.49 -11.99 -15.42
CA GLU A 296 17.43 -11.40 -14.08
C GLU A 296 17.90 -12.38 -13.01
N GLN A 297 17.47 -13.64 -13.06
CA GLN A 297 17.78 -14.65 -12.05
C GLN A 297 19.24 -15.10 -12.02
N VAL A 298 19.99 -14.92 -13.13
CA VAL A 298 21.44 -15.23 -13.20
C VAL A 298 22.34 -14.00 -12.98
N MET A 299 21.76 -12.86 -12.62
CA MET A 299 22.51 -11.64 -12.29
C MET A 299 22.79 -11.56 -10.78
N PRO A 300 23.92 -10.96 -10.35
CA PRO A 300 24.15 -10.63 -8.94
C PRO A 300 23.00 -9.80 -8.36
N ILE A 301 22.69 -9.91 -7.06
CA ILE A 301 21.59 -9.16 -6.41
C ILE A 301 21.68 -7.65 -6.69
N ALA A 302 22.88 -7.09 -6.67
CA ALA A 302 23.16 -5.69 -6.97
C ALA A 302 22.75 -5.27 -8.40
N LEU A 303 22.74 -6.21 -9.33
CA LEU A 303 22.26 -5.99 -10.69
C LEU A 303 20.78 -6.38 -10.85
N GLN A 304 20.27 -7.28 -10.01
CA GLN A 304 18.85 -7.65 -9.96
C GLN A 304 17.97 -6.49 -9.49
N SER A 305 18.33 -5.82 -8.39
CA SER A 305 17.61 -4.63 -7.88
C SER A 305 17.60 -3.52 -8.94
N ALA A 306 18.71 -3.31 -9.62
CA ALA A 306 18.84 -2.33 -10.69
C ALA A 306 18.04 -2.64 -11.97
N PHE A 307 17.82 -3.91 -12.31
CA PHE A 307 17.05 -4.31 -13.50
C PHE A 307 15.55 -4.44 -13.22
N MET A 308 15.16 -4.77 -11.99
CA MET A 308 13.76 -4.80 -11.56
C MET A 308 13.14 -3.40 -11.40
N GLU A 309 13.94 -2.33 -11.46
CA GLU A 309 13.50 -0.95 -11.29
C GLU A 309 13.39 -0.20 -12.63
N LYS A 310 12.24 0.46 -12.88
CA LYS A 310 12.04 1.38 -14.04
C LYS A 310 13.04 2.54 -14.09
N GLU A 311 13.68 2.85 -12.96
CA GLU A 311 14.60 3.99 -12.79
C GLU A 311 16.08 3.67 -13.13
N GLY A 312 16.38 2.44 -13.52
CA GLY A 312 17.67 2.04 -14.09
C GLY A 312 18.83 1.87 -13.10
N LEU A 313 19.98 1.44 -13.65
CA LEU A 313 21.21 1.12 -12.91
C LEU A 313 21.74 2.31 -12.12
N SER A 314 21.82 2.17 -10.81
CA SER A 314 22.53 3.11 -9.94
C SER A 314 23.89 2.56 -9.52
N PRO A 315 24.98 3.22 -9.94
CA PRO A 315 26.33 2.85 -9.50
C PRO A 315 26.49 2.93 -7.98
N THR A 316 25.81 3.87 -7.33
CA THR A 316 25.87 4.03 -5.87
C THR A 316 25.16 2.90 -5.14
N ALA A 317 24.02 2.42 -5.65
CA ALA A 317 23.32 1.26 -5.12
C ALA A 317 24.17 -0.03 -5.22
N ILE A 318 24.79 -0.26 -6.38
CA ILE A 318 25.67 -1.42 -6.61
C ILE A 318 26.85 -1.41 -5.63
N LEU A 319 27.52 -0.27 -5.48
CA LEU A 319 28.65 -0.14 -4.55
C LEU A 319 28.25 -0.33 -3.09
N ALA A 320 27.08 0.18 -2.70
CA ALA A 320 26.58 0.01 -1.33
C ALA A 320 26.23 -1.46 -1.05
N GLU A 321 25.53 -2.15 -1.97
CA GLU A 321 25.25 -3.58 -1.85
C GLU A 321 26.52 -4.44 -1.84
N GLU A 322 27.56 -4.07 -2.61
CA GLU A 322 28.88 -4.70 -2.57
C GLU A 322 29.55 -4.60 -1.19
N LEU A 323 29.33 -3.49 -0.49
CA LEU A 323 29.78 -3.29 0.89
C LEU A 323 28.87 -3.97 1.92
N GLY A 324 27.87 -4.74 1.46
CA GLY A 324 26.91 -5.43 2.29
C GLY A 324 25.83 -4.50 2.88
N MET A 325 25.72 -3.26 2.39
CA MET A 325 24.63 -2.36 2.76
C MET A 325 23.34 -2.81 2.08
N ARG A 326 22.20 -2.44 2.67
CA ARG A 326 20.90 -2.67 2.06
C ARG A 326 20.53 -1.46 1.21
N THR A 327 20.10 -1.67 -0.03
CA THR A 327 19.52 -0.59 -0.85
C THR A 327 18.15 -0.96 -1.37
N PHE A 328 17.27 0.03 -1.48
CA PHE A 328 15.95 -0.13 -2.11
C PHE A 328 15.42 1.24 -2.56
N PRO A 329 14.56 1.28 -3.59
CA PRO A 329 14.05 2.53 -4.13
C PRO A 329 12.96 3.10 -3.22
N ARG A 330 12.66 4.39 -3.37
CA ARG A 330 11.46 4.97 -2.75
C ARG A 330 10.21 4.28 -3.30
N SER A 331 9.31 3.88 -2.42
CA SER A 331 8.02 3.27 -2.81
C SER A 331 7.13 4.28 -3.54
N ASP A 332 6.21 3.80 -4.39
CA ASP A 332 5.28 4.69 -5.11
C ASP A 332 4.40 5.51 -4.15
N TRP A 333 4.05 4.95 -2.98
CA TRP A 333 3.36 5.66 -1.91
C TRP A 333 4.19 6.79 -1.31
N GLU A 334 5.50 6.60 -1.16
CA GLU A 334 6.39 7.67 -0.70
C GLU A 334 6.53 8.77 -1.73
N LYS A 335 6.65 8.43 -3.03
CA LYS A 335 6.67 9.42 -4.10
C LYS A 335 5.39 10.26 -4.08
N ARG A 336 4.24 9.60 -3.95
CA ARG A 336 2.93 10.26 -3.83
C ARG A 336 2.83 11.13 -2.58
N ASN A 337 3.24 10.62 -1.41
CA ASN A 337 3.13 11.37 -0.15
C ASN A 337 4.07 12.59 -0.13
N ASN A 338 5.30 12.44 -0.62
CA ASN A 338 6.21 13.58 -0.77
C ASN A 338 5.64 14.65 -1.71
N LEU A 339 5.00 14.24 -2.81
CA LEU A 339 4.35 15.16 -3.72
C LEU A 339 3.14 15.84 -3.07
N ARG A 340 2.37 15.11 -2.25
CA ARG A 340 1.29 15.70 -1.43
C ARG A 340 1.81 16.75 -0.47
N ASP A 341 2.87 16.44 0.27
CA ASP A 341 3.47 17.38 1.23
C ASP A 341 4.06 18.60 0.52
N GLN A 342 4.73 18.41 -0.63
CA GLN A 342 5.24 19.53 -1.44
C GLN A 342 4.12 20.45 -1.92
N LEU A 343 3.04 19.88 -2.47
CA LEU A 343 1.90 20.66 -2.97
C LEU A 343 1.11 21.32 -1.83
N ALA A 344 0.97 20.63 -0.69
CA ALA A 344 0.37 21.16 0.52
C ALA A 344 1.17 22.35 1.07
N GLN A 345 2.50 22.21 1.17
CA GLN A 345 3.40 23.26 1.61
C GLN A 345 3.39 24.45 0.64
N ALA A 346 3.35 24.21 -0.67
CA ALA A 346 3.28 25.26 -1.68
C ALA A 346 1.96 26.03 -1.65
N THR A 347 0.84 25.35 -1.36
CA THR A 347 -0.52 25.95 -1.41
C THR A 347 -0.93 26.57 -0.07
N TYR A 348 -0.65 25.91 1.04
CA TYR A 348 -1.14 26.26 2.38
C TYR A 348 -0.02 26.52 3.40
N GLY A 349 1.25 26.27 3.05
CA GLY A 349 2.38 26.45 3.97
C GLY A 349 2.45 25.43 5.11
N VAL A 350 1.70 24.32 5.01
CA VAL A 350 1.63 23.25 6.00
C VAL A 350 1.70 21.87 5.34
N ASP A 351 2.06 20.84 6.10
CA ASP A 351 2.12 19.45 5.63
C ASP A 351 0.73 18.91 5.23
N TRP A 352 0.70 17.85 4.41
CA TRP A 352 -0.55 17.29 3.88
C TRP A 352 -1.55 16.90 4.97
N GLU A 353 -1.07 16.28 6.05
CA GLU A 353 -1.92 15.87 7.18
C GLU A 353 -2.54 17.09 7.87
N GLN A 354 -1.77 18.16 8.03
CA GLN A 354 -2.24 19.42 8.63
C GLN A 354 -3.26 20.12 7.73
N VAL A 355 -3.17 19.97 6.40
CA VAL A 355 -4.22 20.47 5.49
C VAL A 355 -5.58 19.85 5.83
N GLY A 356 -5.62 18.52 6.01
CA GLY A 356 -6.84 17.82 6.39
C GLY A 356 -7.34 18.25 7.77
N LEU A 357 -6.45 18.37 8.75
CA LEU A 357 -6.83 18.76 10.11
C LEU A 357 -7.33 20.21 10.20
N GLN A 358 -6.69 21.16 9.51
CA GLN A 358 -7.00 22.60 9.63
C GLN A 358 -8.08 23.05 8.65
N TYR A 359 -8.00 22.62 7.39
CA TYR A 359 -8.86 23.10 6.30
C TYR A 359 -9.93 22.10 5.89
N GLY A 360 -9.77 20.83 6.28
CA GLY A 360 -10.68 19.72 5.96
C GLY A 360 -10.23 18.92 4.73
N GLU A 361 -10.79 17.73 4.57
CA GLU A 361 -10.50 16.86 3.42
C GLU A 361 -10.88 17.48 2.06
N LEU A 362 -11.77 18.48 2.01
CA LEU A 362 -12.05 19.22 0.78
C LEU A 362 -10.80 19.91 0.21
N ALA A 363 -10.00 20.53 1.07
CA ALA A 363 -8.78 21.23 0.66
C ALA A 363 -7.73 20.25 0.12
N GLN A 364 -7.62 19.08 0.75
CA GLN A 364 -6.80 17.98 0.24
C GLN A 364 -7.26 17.52 -1.14
N LEU A 365 -8.57 17.33 -1.32
CA LEU A 365 -9.14 16.90 -2.59
C LEU A 365 -8.93 17.93 -3.71
N GLN A 366 -8.98 19.23 -3.39
CA GLN A 366 -8.68 20.30 -4.34
C GLN A 366 -7.22 20.26 -4.81
N ILE A 367 -6.25 19.98 -3.92
CA ILE A 367 -4.85 19.81 -4.30
C ILE A 367 -4.68 18.58 -5.22
N GLU A 368 -5.28 17.45 -4.87
CA GLU A 368 -5.26 16.24 -5.71
C GLU A 368 -5.85 16.50 -7.11
N ARG A 369 -6.90 17.31 -7.20
CA ARG A 369 -7.50 17.66 -8.49
C ARG A 369 -6.70 18.67 -9.28
N GLY A 370 -6.09 19.65 -8.60
CA GLY A 370 -5.29 20.70 -9.21
C GLY A 370 -3.95 20.21 -9.79
N SER A 371 -3.49 19.01 -9.41
CA SER A 371 -2.22 18.46 -9.87
C SER A 371 -2.40 17.15 -10.66
N PRO A 372 -2.23 17.18 -11.99
CA PRO A 372 -2.19 15.96 -12.81
C PRO A 372 -1.09 14.98 -12.37
N GLU A 373 0.05 15.51 -11.92
CA GLU A 373 1.19 14.72 -11.44
C GLU A 373 0.81 13.90 -10.19
N LEU A 374 0.07 14.51 -9.26
CA LEU A 374 -0.38 13.82 -8.06
C LEU A 374 -1.43 12.75 -8.36
N GLN A 375 -2.27 12.95 -9.38
CA GLN A 375 -3.23 11.94 -9.83
C GLN A 375 -2.50 10.72 -10.39
N VAL A 376 -1.52 10.94 -11.28
CA VAL A 376 -0.71 9.87 -11.87
C VAL A 376 0.06 9.12 -10.77
N ALA A 377 0.69 9.82 -9.82
CA ALA A 377 1.39 9.19 -8.71
C ALA A 377 0.46 8.38 -7.80
N THR A 378 -0.76 8.86 -7.57
CA THR A 378 -1.78 8.15 -6.77
C THR A 378 -2.27 6.90 -7.49
N GLU A 379 -2.47 6.97 -8.80
CA GLU A 379 -2.90 5.84 -9.62
C GLU A 379 -1.82 4.76 -9.67
N GLN A 380 -0.56 5.12 -9.92
CA GLN A 380 0.58 4.20 -9.89
C GLN A 380 0.72 3.52 -8.52
N ALA A 381 0.66 4.28 -7.42
CA ALA A 381 0.74 3.70 -6.07
C ALA A 381 -0.41 2.72 -5.79
N THR A 382 -1.61 3.02 -6.27
CA THR A 382 -2.77 2.14 -6.13
C THR A 382 -2.60 0.87 -6.95
N GLU A 383 -2.17 0.97 -8.20
CA GLU A 383 -1.94 -0.16 -9.10
C GLU A 383 -0.88 -1.11 -8.53
N THR A 384 0.26 -0.57 -8.11
CA THR A 384 1.36 -1.33 -7.49
C THR A 384 0.89 -2.08 -6.23
N THR A 385 0.02 -1.47 -5.43
CA THR A 385 -0.56 -2.12 -4.23
C THR A 385 -1.56 -3.21 -4.60
N GLY A 386 -2.41 -2.96 -5.60
CA GLY A 386 -3.38 -3.94 -6.10
C GLY A 386 -2.69 -5.19 -6.63
N LYS A 387 -1.54 -5.02 -7.31
CA LYS A 387 -0.71 -6.15 -7.79
C LYS A 387 -0.09 -6.97 -6.65
N MET A 388 0.26 -6.32 -5.54
CA MET A 388 0.87 -6.98 -4.38
C MET A 388 -0.15 -7.45 -3.33
N ALA A 389 -1.44 -7.17 -3.53
CA ALA A 389 -2.50 -7.56 -2.61
C ALA A 389 -2.61 -9.09 -2.52
N ARG A 390 -2.71 -9.61 -1.29
CA ARG A 390 -2.93 -11.05 -1.02
C ARG A 390 -3.96 -11.19 0.10
N GLY A 391 -4.74 -12.27 0.10
CA GLY A 391 -5.75 -12.56 1.12
C GLY A 391 -6.79 -11.44 1.23
N GLU A 392 -7.07 -10.96 2.44
CA GLU A 392 -7.99 -9.85 2.73
C GLU A 392 -7.68 -8.58 1.90
N GLY A 393 -6.41 -8.32 1.58
CA GLY A 393 -6.02 -7.18 0.76
C GLY A 393 -6.63 -7.21 -0.66
N LEU A 394 -6.90 -8.40 -1.22
CA LEU A 394 -7.55 -8.54 -2.53
C LEU A 394 -9.02 -8.15 -2.45
N VAL A 395 -9.70 -8.49 -1.35
CA VAL A 395 -11.10 -8.14 -1.09
C VAL A 395 -11.26 -6.62 -0.94
N TRP A 396 -10.31 -5.96 -0.27
CA TRP A 396 -10.25 -4.50 -0.19
C TRP A 396 -9.95 -3.83 -1.53
N ASP A 397 -9.14 -4.45 -2.38
CA ASP A 397 -8.86 -3.95 -3.73
C ASP A 397 -10.06 -4.11 -4.67
N SER A 398 -10.72 -5.28 -4.66
CA SER A 398 -11.94 -5.52 -5.43
C SER A 398 -13.07 -4.58 -5.02
N TRP A 399 -13.31 -4.41 -3.71
CA TRP A 399 -14.30 -3.47 -3.19
C TRP A 399 -14.08 -2.02 -3.68
N ARG A 400 -12.81 -1.58 -3.72
CA ARG A 400 -12.43 -0.26 -4.24
C ARG A 400 -12.61 -0.17 -5.75
N LYS A 401 -12.19 -1.18 -6.52
CA LYS A 401 -12.34 -1.23 -7.98
C LYS A 401 -13.80 -1.22 -8.41
N GLU A 402 -14.64 -2.02 -7.76
CA GLU A 402 -16.09 -2.01 -7.99
C GLU A 402 -16.70 -0.64 -7.66
N GLY A 403 -16.31 -0.04 -6.53
CA GLY A 403 -16.74 1.31 -6.17
C GLY A 403 -16.38 2.35 -7.23
N LYS A 404 -15.15 2.30 -7.77
CA LYS A 404 -14.72 3.17 -8.87
C LYS A 404 -15.50 2.90 -10.16
N ALA A 405 -15.75 1.63 -10.50
CA ALA A 405 -16.50 1.26 -11.70
C ALA A 405 -17.95 1.76 -11.64
N VAL A 406 -18.59 1.71 -10.46
CA VAL A 406 -19.93 2.26 -10.21
C VAL A 406 -19.97 3.77 -10.44
N GLU A 407 -19.00 4.51 -9.89
CA GLU A 407 -18.89 5.96 -10.10
C GLU A 407 -18.62 6.31 -11.56
N GLU A 408 -17.71 5.60 -12.23
CA GLU A 408 -17.37 5.87 -13.63
C GLU A 408 -18.58 5.63 -14.55
N ARG A 409 -19.32 4.54 -14.33
CA ARG A 409 -20.56 4.27 -15.08
C ARG A 409 -21.64 5.33 -14.85
N TYR A 410 -21.75 5.86 -13.63
CA TYR A 410 -22.64 6.97 -13.34
C TYR A 410 -22.20 8.23 -14.10
N ARG A 411 -20.92 8.61 -14.01
CA ARG A 411 -20.36 9.77 -14.71
C ARG A 411 -20.57 9.68 -16.22
N GLN A 412 -20.26 8.54 -16.83
CA GLN A 412 -20.45 8.31 -18.26
C GLN A 412 -21.93 8.43 -18.67
N SER A 413 -22.85 7.88 -17.88
CA SER A 413 -24.29 8.02 -18.11
C SER A 413 -24.73 9.48 -18.08
N ILE A 414 -24.25 10.27 -17.10
CA ILE A 414 -24.58 11.69 -16.99
C ILE A 414 -23.95 12.51 -18.12
N MET A 415 -22.70 12.25 -18.48
CA MET A 415 -22.01 12.91 -19.60
C MET A 415 -22.75 12.66 -20.92
N THR A 416 -23.18 11.41 -21.15
CA THR A 416 -23.95 11.03 -22.33
C THR A 416 -25.31 11.74 -22.35
N ALA A 417 -26.05 11.71 -21.24
CA ALA A 417 -27.32 12.41 -21.12
C ALA A 417 -27.16 13.93 -21.31
N SER A 418 -26.07 14.52 -20.79
CA SER A 418 -25.76 15.94 -20.96
C SER A 418 -25.43 16.31 -22.41
N ALA A 419 -24.72 15.44 -23.13
CA ALA A 419 -24.41 15.62 -24.54
C ALA A 419 -25.70 15.57 -25.39
N GLU A 420 -26.59 14.59 -25.12
CA GLU A 420 -27.89 14.50 -25.78
C GLU A 420 -28.78 15.71 -25.47
N PHE A 421 -28.82 16.17 -24.22
CA PHE A 421 -29.56 17.37 -23.84
C PHE A 421 -29.07 18.60 -24.59
N SER A 422 -27.76 18.72 -24.77
CA SER A 422 -27.17 19.83 -25.54
C SER A 422 -27.55 19.79 -27.02
N ALA A 423 -27.82 18.59 -27.57
CA ALA A 423 -28.21 18.40 -28.97
C ALA A 423 -29.73 18.58 -29.20
N ILE A 424 -30.57 18.04 -28.30
CA ILE A 424 -32.02 17.93 -28.48
C ILE A 424 -32.78 19.03 -27.74
N GLY A 425 -32.24 19.51 -26.62
CA GLY A 425 -32.89 20.48 -25.75
C GLY A 425 -34.04 19.92 -24.90
N ASP A 426 -34.33 18.61 -24.94
CA ASP A 426 -35.38 17.99 -24.12
C ASP A 426 -34.89 17.77 -22.69
N GLY A 427 -35.18 18.73 -21.80
CA GLY A 427 -34.79 18.65 -20.40
C GLY A 427 -35.59 17.64 -19.59
N THR A 428 -36.76 17.18 -20.06
CA THR A 428 -37.54 16.16 -19.36
C THR A 428 -36.88 14.79 -19.53
N THR A 429 -36.50 14.44 -20.76
CA THR A 429 -35.72 13.21 -21.02
C THR A 429 -34.36 13.25 -20.33
N PHE A 430 -33.68 14.40 -20.32
CA PHE A 430 -32.44 14.57 -19.56
C PHE A 430 -32.62 14.25 -18.07
N ARG A 431 -33.63 14.86 -17.42
CA ARG A 431 -33.95 14.63 -16.02
C ARG A 431 -34.22 13.14 -15.74
N GLU A 432 -35.02 12.50 -16.59
CA GLU A 432 -35.34 11.07 -16.44
C GLU A 432 -34.09 10.19 -16.53
N LYS A 433 -33.19 10.46 -17.48
CA LYS A 433 -31.91 9.74 -17.59
C LYS A 433 -30.98 9.99 -16.41
N VAL A 434 -30.95 11.21 -15.87
CA VAL A 434 -30.19 11.53 -14.65
C VAL A 434 -30.73 10.77 -13.44
N ASP A 435 -32.06 10.72 -13.29
CA ASP A 435 -32.72 10.00 -12.19
C ASP A 435 -32.51 8.48 -12.32
N GLU A 436 -32.56 7.94 -13.54
CA GLU A 436 -32.24 6.55 -13.85
C GLU A 436 -30.78 6.22 -13.52
N ALA A 437 -29.82 7.03 -13.98
CA ALA A 437 -28.41 6.84 -13.68
C ALA A 437 -28.13 6.85 -12.17
N ALA A 438 -28.79 7.74 -11.42
CA ALA A 438 -28.70 7.79 -9.96
C ALA A 438 -29.35 6.57 -9.30
N ALA A 439 -30.46 6.04 -9.84
CA ALA A 439 -31.08 4.80 -9.38
C ALA A 439 -30.18 3.59 -9.61
N ILE A 440 -29.57 3.48 -10.80
CA ILE A 440 -28.61 2.41 -11.13
C ILE A 440 -27.38 2.48 -10.21
N ARG A 441 -26.80 3.66 -10.00
CA ARG A 441 -25.68 3.86 -9.06
C ARG A 441 -26.02 3.35 -7.66
N ARG A 442 -27.19 3.71 -7.14
CA ARG A 442 -27.67 3.24 -5.83
C ARG A 442 -27.89 1.73 -5.79
N ALA A 443 -28.51 1.16 -6.82
CA ALA A 443 -28.73 -0.28 -6.90
C ALA A 443 -27.41 -1.07 -6.91
N MET A 444 -26.40 -0.59 -7.65
CA MET A 444 -25.07 -1.21 -7.68
C MET A 444 -24.37 -1.10 -6.31
N TYR A 445 -24.46 0.05 -5.63
CA TYR A 445 -23.94 0.16 -4.26
C TYR A 445 -24.68 -0.73 -3.26
N GLY A 446 -26.01 -0.82 -3.35
CA GLY A 446 -26.81 -1.71 -2.51
C GLY A 446 -26.46 -3.19 -2.74
N GLN A 447 -26.24 -3.61 -3.98
CA GLN A 447 -25.76 -4.97 -4.29
C GLN A 447 -24.37 -5.22 -3.71
N ARG A 448 -23.44 -4.27 -3.84
CA ARG A 448 -22.10 -4.37 -3.25
C ARG A 448 -22.16 -4.49 -1.73
N GLU A 449 -23.00 -3.70 -1.06
CA GLU A 449 -23.16 -3.74 0.40
C GLU A 449 -23.82 -5.03 0.91
N GLN A 450 -24.63 -5.69 0.09
CA GLN A 450 -25.24 -6.99 0.40
C GLN A 450 -24.34 -8.18 0.08
N SER A 451 -23.22 -7.97 -0.62
CA SER A 451 -22.30 -9.05 -0.97
C SER A 451 -21.67 -9.66 0.30
N PRO A 452 -21.79 -10.98 0.52
CA PRO A 452 -21.18 -11.65 1.67
C PRO A 452 -19.64 -11.48 1.72
N GLU A 453 -19.02 -11.33 0.56
CA GLU A 453 -17.56 -11.13 0.42
C GLU A 453 -17.09 -9.82 1.06
N TYR A 454 -17.97 -8.80 1.13
CA TYR A 454 -17.66 -7.48 1.68
C TYR A 454 -18.22 -7.26 3.10
N ALA A 455 -18.75 -8.30 3.74
CA ALA A 455 -19.40 -8.18 5.05
C ALA A 455 -18.50 -7.54 6.12
N GLU A 456 -17.23 -7.93 6.18
CA GLU A 456 -16.25 -7.38 7.13
C GLU A 456 -15.91 -5.91 6.84
N ILE A 457 -15.81 -5.55 5.56
CA ILE A 457 -15.56 -4.17 5.11
C ILE A 457 -16.76 -3.28 5.47
N ASN A 458 -17.98 -3.75 5.20
CA ASN A 458 -19.20 -3.03 5.52
C ASN A 458 -19.36 -2.88 7.04
N GLN A 459 -19.01 -3.92 7.81
CA GLN A 459 -18.99 -3.84 9.26
C GLN A 459 -17.99 -2.78 9.74
N TYR A 460 -16.77 -2.75 9.18
CA TYR A 460 -15.76 -1.73 9.49
C TYR A 460 -16.29 -0.30 9.29
N PHE A 461 -16.94 -0.02 8.16
CA PHE A 461 -17.48 1.32 7.88
C PHE A 461 -18.75 1.65 8.68
N SER A 462 -19.50 0.63 9.13
CA SER A 462 -20.69 0.81 9.96
C SER A 462 -20.38 1.15 11.43
N GLN A 463 -19.16 0.89 11.89
CA GLN A 463 -18.78 1.17 13.27
C GLN A 463 -18.74 2.70 13.53
N PRO A 464 -19.40 3.19 14.59
CA PRO A 464 -19.30 4.58 14.99
C PRO A 464 -17.86 4.89 15.41
N MET A 465 -17.39 6.10 15.11
CA MET A 465 -16.04 6.51 15.52
C MET A 465 -15.93 6.63 17.03
N THR A 466 -14.77 6.26 17.55
CA THR A 466 -14.46 6.53 18.96
C THR A 466 -14.28 8.03 19.18
N PRO A 467 -14.53 8.55 20.40
CA PRO A 467 -14.26 9.95 20.73
C PRO A 467 -12.82 10.38 20.44
N GLU A 468 -11.87 9.47 20.57
CA GLU A 468 -10.46 9.69 20.26
C GLU A 468 -10.20 9.85 18.76
N GLN A 469 -10.91 9.09 17.91
CA GLN A 469 -10.86 9.25 16.46
C GLN A 469 -11.48 10.57 16.03
N MET A 470 -12.62 10.94 16.61
CA MET A 470 -13.28 12.22 16.33
C MET A 470 -12.41 13.41 16.74
N ALA A 471 -11.69 13.32 17.86
CA ALA A 471 -10.78 14.39 18.31
C ALA A 471 -9.60 14.64 17.35
N ARG A 472 -9.27 13.67 16.48
CA ARG A 472 -8.21 13.76 15.48
C ARG A 472 -8.72 14.13 14.08
N MET A 473 -9.97 14.55 13.95
CA MET A 473 -10.57 14.93 12.67
C MET A 473 -11.01 16.39 12.67
N ASN A 474 -11.02 16.99 11.50
CA ASN A 474 -11.61 18.31 11.33
C ASN A 474 -13.13 18.24 11.61
N PRO A 475 -13.71 19.19 12.37
CA PRO A 475 -15.14 19.23 12.63
C PRO A 475 -16.02 19.18 11.36
N LYS A 476 -15.55 19.73 10.25
CA LYS A 476 -16.24 19.69 8.95
C LYS A 476 -16.35 18.26 8.40
N ASP A 477 -15.30 17.45 8.58
CA ASP A 477 -15.27 16.07 8.10
C ASP A 477 -16.09 15.13 8.99
N ILE A 478 -16.17 15.43 10.29
CA ILE A 478 -17.10 14.77 11.22
C ILE A 478 -18.55 15.03 10.78
N ALA A 479 -18.91 16.30 10.58
CA ALA A 479 -20.23 16.70 10.12
C ALA A 479 -20.57 16.03 8.78
N ARG A 480 -19.63 16.01 7.84
CA ARG A 480 -19.79 15.29 6.56
C ARG A 480 -20.07 13.80 6.75
N ARG A 481 -19.32 13.10 7.60
CA ARG A 481 -19.55 11.67 7.83
C ARG A 481 -20.91 11.41 8.47
N GLU A 482 -21.32 12.23 9.44
CA GLU A 482 -22.66 12.14 10.00
C GLU A 482 -23.74 12.44 8.95
N TYR A 483 -23.53 13.41 8.05
CA TYR A 483 -24.45 13.68 6.95
C TYR A 483 -24.62 12.43 6.06
N TYR A 484 -23.52 11.76 5.70
CA TYR A 484 -23.60 10.51 4.94
C TYR A 484 -24.39 9.42 5.68
N GLN A 485 -24.17 9.28 6.98
CA GLN A 485 -24.90 8.33 7.81
C GLN A 485 -26.37 8.70 7.99
N LEU A 486 -26.75 9.97 7.89
CA LEU A 486 -28.15 10.39 7.99
C LEU A 486 -28.89 10.21 6.66
N MET A 487 -28.22 10.48 5.54
CA MET A 487 -28.85 10.63 4.22
C MET A 487 -28.80 9.39 3.35
N TYR A 488 -27.90 8.44 3.65
CA TYR A 488 -27.69 7.22 2.86
C TYR A 488 -27.96 5.93 3.63
N THR A 489 -28.74 5.98 4.70
CA THR A 489 -29.20 4.78 5.40
C THR A 489 -30.29 4.03 4.63
N PRO A 490 -30.42 2.71 4.82
CA PRO A 490 -31.44 1.91 4.13
C PRO A 490 -32.89 2.38 4.35
N ASP A 491 -33.18 3.05 5.48
CA ASP A 491 -34.51 3.57 5.83
C ASP A 491 -34.91 4.86 5.10
N MET A 492 -33.96 5.47 4.37
CA MET A 492 -34.19 6.58 3.44
C MET A 492 -34.91 6.14 2.16
N TYR A 493 -35.20 4.85 2.04
CA TYR A 493 -35.84 4.24 0.90
C TYR A 493 -37.11 3.53 1.34
N ASP A 494 -38.16 3.63 0.55
CA ASP A 494 -39.36 2.81 0.77
C ASP A 494 -39.13 1.36 0.31
N GLN A 495 -40.12 0.49 0.55
CA GLN A 495 -40.10 -0.92 0.13
C GLN A 495 -39.96 -1.12 -1.39
N PHE A 496 -40.10 -0.06 -2.19
CA PHE A 496 -39.97 -0.07 -3.64
C PHE A 496 -38.64 0.57 -4.11
N GLY A 497 -37.77 0.98 -3.18
CA GLY A 497 -36.49 1.62 -3.49
C GLY A 497 -36.59 3.11 -3.83
N ASN A 498 -37.76 3.75 -3.67
CA ASN A 498 -37.89 5.18 -3.89
C ASN A 498 -37.29 5.95 -2.72
N TYR A 499 -36.53 7.00 -3.04
CA TYR A 499 -35.95 7.87 -2.03
C TYR A 499 -37.05 8.69 -1.35
N ARG A 500 -37.05 8.71 -0.02
CA ARG A 500 -38.02 9.43 0.79
C ARG A 500 -37.59 10.89 0.91
N PHE A 501 -37.82 11.68 -0.14
CA PHE A 501 -37.45 13.10 -0.20
C PHE A 501 -37.97 13.92 0.97
N ASP A 502 -39.18 13.63 1.46
CA ASP A 502 -39.76 14.30 2.64
C ASP A 502 -38.96 14.04 3.92
N GLU A 503 -38.46 12.80 4.09
CA GLU A 503 -37.62 12.44 5.24
C GLU A 503 -36.20 13.00 5.07
N ALA A 504 -35.72 13.09 3.83
CA ALA A 504 -34.41 13.67 3.51
C ALA A 504 -34.37 15.16 3.86
N ASP A 505 -35.37 15.92 3.42
CA ASP A 505 -35.51 17.34 3.76
C ASP A 505 -35.58 17.54 5.28
N ARG A 506 -36.31 16.68 5.99
CA ARG A 506 -36.37 16.73 7.46
C ARG A 506 -35.01 16.44 8.10
N ARG A 507 -34.27 15.44 7.64
CA ARG A 507 -32.94 15.09 8.17
C ARG A 507 -31.89 16.14 7.83
N GLU A 508 -31.97 16.73 6.65
CA GLU A 508 -31.16 17.88 6.24
C GLU A 508 -31.45 19.08 7.14
N GLN A 509 -32.72 19.39 7.44
CA GLN A 509 -33.06 20.44 8.39
C GLN A 509 -32.54 20.16 9.80
N LEU A 510 -32.64 18.91 10.28
CA LEU A 510 -32.05 18.50 11.56
C LEU A 510 -30.53 18.64 11.56
N PHE A 511 -29.88 18.31 10.44
CA PHE A 511 -28.45 18.48 10.25
C PHE A 511 -28.06 19.97 10.29
N VAL A 512 -28.78 20.83 9.58
CA VAL A 512 -28.59 22.29 9.59
C VAL A 512 -28.85 22.88 10.98
N GLN A 513 -29.84 22.39 11.72
CA GLN A 513 -30.08 22.82 13.10
C GLN A 513 -28.92 22.45 14.03
N ARG A 514 -28.30 21.29 13.82
CA ARG A 514 -27.20 20.78 14.66
C ARG A 514 -25.84 21.40 14.30
N TYR A 515 -25.55 21.55 13.01
CA TYR A 515 -24.23 21.90 12.50
C TYR A 515 -24.15 23.28 11.81
N GLY A 516 -25.30 23.89 11.52
CA GLY A 516 -25.40 25.14 10.77
C GLY A 516 -25.35 24.94 9.26
N LYS A 517 -25.82 25.95 8.51
CA LYS A 517 -25.88 25.92 7.04
C LYS A 517 -24.50 25.80 6.39
N GLY A 518 -23.48 26.48 6.92
CA GLY A 518 -22.12 26.42 6.35
C GLY A 518 -21.49 25.02 6.36
N MET A 519 -21.94 24.11 7.26
CA MET A 519 -21.50 22.72 7.23
C MET A 519 -22.20 21.91 6.14
N LEU A 520 -23.48 22.20 5.86
CA LEU A 520 -24.18 21.61 4.73
C LEU A 520 -23.52 22.04 3.42
N ASP A 521 -23.23 23.35 3.27
CA ASP A 521 -22.54 23.90 2.11
C ASP A 521 -21.18 23.19 1.89
N TYR A 522 -20.39 22.95 2.96
CA TYR A 522 -19.13 22.19 2.87
C TYR A 522 -19.33 20.75 2.36
N VAL A 523 -20.39 20.06 2.81
CA VAL A 523 -20.66 18.68 2.38
C VAL A 523 -21.06 18.65 0.92
N GLU A 524 -21.90 19.59 0.49
CA GLU A 524 -22.29 19.75 -0.91
C GLU A 524 -21.10 20.09 -1.79
N ASP A 525 -20.24 21.03 -1.37
CA ASP A 525 -18.99 21.36 -2.05
C ASP A 525 -18.06 20.16 -2.13
N TYR A 526 -17.95 19.36 -1.08
CA TYR A 526 -17.15 18.14 -1.09
C TYR A 526 -17.71 17.08 -2.04
N MET A 527 -19.03 16.93 -2.10
CA MET A 527 -19.68 16.03 -3.06
C MET A 527 -19.47 16.50 -4.50
N GLY A 528 -19.65 17.80 -4.76
CA GLY A 528 -19.42 18.42 -6.07
C GLY A 528 -17.94 18.40 -6.47
N ALA A 529 -17.02 18.55 -5.52
CA ALA A 529 -15.59 18.51 -5.79
C ALA A 529 -15.11 17.13 -6.22
N LYS A 530 -15.86 16.03 -6.05
CA LYS A 530 -15.43 14.69 -6.51
C LYS A 530 -15.36 14.55 -8.04
N TRP A 531 -16.04 15.40 -8.81
CA TRP A 531 -16.00 15.39 -10.28
C TRP A 531 -16.56 16.68 -10.88
N ASP A 532 -16.12 17.04 -12.09
CA ASP A 532 -16.67 18.20 -12.80
C ASP A 532 -18.06 17.89 -13.35
N GLU A 533 -19.07 18.33 -12.63
CA GLU A 533 -20.46 18.16 -13.03
C GLU A 533 -20.75 18.93 -14.33
N PRO A 534 -21.37 18.30 -15.34
CA PRO A 534 -21.72 18.98 -16.58
C PRO A 534 -22.64 20.19 -16.32
N PRO A 535 -22.53 21.28 -17.10
CA PRO A 535 -23.39 22.45 -16.95
C PRO A 535 -24.89 22.12 -17.00
N ALA A 536 -25.29 21.09 -17.76
CA ALA A 536 -26.67 20.61 -17.80
C ALA A 536 -27.15 20.07 -16.45
N LEU A 537 -26.29 19.31 -15.74
CA LEU A 537 -26.61 18.77 -14.42
C LEU A 537 -26.70 19.89 -13.39
N GLN A 538 -25.78 20.85 -13.43
CA GLN A 538 -25.81 22.04 -12.56
C GLN A 538 -27.10 22.85 -12.78
N ALA A 539 -27.50 23.06 -14.04
CA ALA A 539 -28.75 23.74 -14.38
C ALA A 539 -29.98 22.98 -13.89
N LEU A 540 -29.98 21.65 -13.94
CA LEU A 540 -31.05 20.83 -13.39
C LEU A 540 -31.12 20.91 -11.86
N LYS A 541 -29.97 20.94 -11.17
CA LYS A 541 -29.93 21.13 -9.70
C LYS A 541 -30.46 22.50 -9.30
N ALA A 542 -29.97 23.57 -9.93
CA ALA A 542 -30.47 24.92 -9.70
C ALA A 542 -31.98 25.03 -9.99
N ALA A 543 -32.47 24.37 -11.05
CA ALA A 543 -33.90 24.28 -11.31
C ALA A 543 -34.66 23.57 -10.20
N ARG A 544 -34.11 22.50 -9.59
CA ARG A 544 -34.73 21.83 -8.44
C ARG A 544 -34.82 22.75 -7.23
N ASP A 545 -33.78 23.51 -6.95
CA ASP A 545 -33.76 24.45 -5.81
C ASP A 545 -34.81 25.55 -5.98
N VAL A 546 -34.90 26.14 -7.17
CA VAL A 546 -35.91 27.14 -7.53
C VAL A 546 -37.33 26.58 -7.43
N LEU A 547 -37.52 25.29 -7.74
CA LEU A 547 -38.83 24.62 -7.69
C LEU A 547 -39.22 24.10 -6.30
N ARG A 548 -38.34 24.17 -5.29
CA ARG A 548 -38.64 23.72 -3.91
C ARG A 548 -39.94 24.36 -3.37
N PRO A 549 -40.14 25.70 -3.43
CA PRO A 549 -41.39 26.31 -2.98
C PRO A 549 -42.63 25.84 -3.76
N TYR A 550 -42.47 25.50 -5.03
CA TYR A 550 -43.56 24.99 -5.87
C TYR A 550 -44.03 23.60 -5.43
N TRP A 551 -43.10 22.73 -5.03
CA TRP A 551 -43.42 21.41 -4.48
C TRP A 551 -43.92 21.50 -3.05
N ASP A 552 -43.42 22.44 -2.25
CA ASP A 552 -43.80 22.67 -0.85
C ASP A 552 -45.27 23.05 -0.65
N ILE A 553 -45.90 23.71 -1.63
CA ILE A 553 -47.34 24.03 -1.60
C ILE A 553 -48.18 22.79 -1.29
N GLU A 554 -47.82 21.64 -1.88
CA GLU A 554 -48.56 20.41 -1.66
C GLU A 554 -48.40 19.93 -0.23
N ARG A 555 -47.19 20.02 0.33
CA ARG A 555 -46.91 19.65 1.72
C ARG A 555 -47.64 20.55 2.70
N GLU A 556 -47.57 21.87 2.51
CA GLU A 556 -48.19 22.87 3.38
C GLU A 556 -49.71 22.77 3.39
N VAL A 557 -50.34 22.55 2.24
CA VAL A 557 -51.80 22.42 2.19
C VAL A 557 -52.25 21.09 2.82
N TRP A 558 -51.52 19.99 2.58
CA TRP A 558 -51.85 18.70 3.21
C TRP A 558 -51.57 18.66 4.71
N SER A 559 -50.59 19.42 5.22
CA SER A 559 -50.29 19.46 6.66
C SER A 559 -51.37 20.15 7.50
N GLN A 560 -52.24 20.94 6.87
CA GLN A 560 -53.40 21.56 7.52
C GLN A 560 -54.56 20.58 7.75
N LEU A 561 -54.42 19.32 7.32
CA LEU A 561 -55.48 18.32 7.31
C LEU A 561 -55.06 16.99 7.95
N PRO A 562 -56.03 16.14 8.34
CA PRO A 562 -55.75 14.80 8.82
C PRO A 562 -54.87 13.99 7.83
N PRO A 563 -53.77 13.34 8.29
CA PRO A 563 -52.84 12.60 7.42
C PRO A 563 -53.47 11.48 6.59
N GLU A 564 -54.58 10.92 7.07
CA GLU A 564 -55.35 9.87 6.42
C GLU A 564 -55.91 10.34 5.06
N LEU A 565 -56.29 11.62 4.94
CA LEU A 565 -56.84 12.17 3.71
C LEU A 565 -55.80 12.25 2.59
N LYS A 566 -54.51 12.48 2.91
CA LYS A 566 -53.42 12.43 1.94
C LYS A 566 -53.25 11.01 1.40
N LYS A 567 -53.21 10.01 2.29
CA LYS A 567 -53.12 8.59 1.90
C LYS A 567 -54.28 8.16 0.99
N ILE A 568 -55.50 8.56 1.34
CA ILE A 568 -56.69 8.31 0.50
C ILE A 568 -56.57 9.04 -0.84
N SER A 569 -56.06 10.28 -0.85
CA SER A 569 -55.82 11.01 -2.10
C SER A 569 -54.81 10.32 -3.01
N ASP A 570 -53.73 9.78 -2.44
CA ASP A 570 -52.70 9.05 -3.18
C ASP A 570 -53.28 7.75 -3.76
N GLN A 571 -54.07 7.01 -2.99
CA GLN A 571 -54.80 5.82 -3.46
C GLN A 571 -55.75 6.16 -4.61
N ILE A 572 -56.53 7.24 -4.48
CA ILE A 572 -57.41 7.73 -5.55
C ILE A 572 -56.60 8.05 -6.81
N LYS A 573 -55.43 8.68 -6.69
CA LYS A 573 -54.56 9.02 -7.84
C LYS A 573 -54.03 7.78 -8.57
N ILE A 574 -53.77 6.70 -7.85
CA ILE A 574 -53.43 5.40 -8.43
C ILE A 574 -54.65 4.82 -9.17
N LEU A 575 -55.81 4.84 -8.52
CA LEU A 575 -57.07 4.34 -9.11
C LEU A 575 -57.51 5.14 -10.33
N GLU A 576 -57.23 6.43 -10.42
CA GLU A 576 -57.49 7.24 -11.63
C GLU A 576 -56.81 6.65 -12.87
N ARG A 577 -55.71 5.90 -12.71
CA ARG A 577 -54.99 5.24 -13.80
C ARG A 577 -55.49 3.82 -14.07
N THR A 578 -55.95 3.10 -13.05
CA THR A 578 -56.31 1.66 -13.15
C THR A 578 -57.82 1.40 -13.18
N ASP A 579 -58.61 2.12 -12.39
CA ASP A 579 -60.08 2.06 -12.35
C ASP A 579 -60.68 3.47 -12.10
N PRO A 580 -60.89 4.24 -13.18
CA PRO A 580 -61.39 5.61 -13.09
C PRO A 580 -62.79 5.74 -12.49
N ILE A 581 -63.62 4.69 -12.57
CA ILE A 581 -65.00 4.72 -12.06
C ILE A 581 -64.97 4.66 -10.53
N THR A 582 -64.19 3.75 -9.97
CA THR A 582 -63.99 3.65 -8.52
C THR A 582 -63.31 4.89 -7.96
N ALA A 583 -62.31 5.44 -8.67
CA ALA A 583 -61.68 6.70 -8.29
C ALA A 583 -62.69 7.87 -8.19
N LYS A 584 -63.58 8.02 -9.17
CA LYS A 584 -64.63 9.03 -9.14
C LYS A 584 -65.59 8.84 -7.96
N LYS A 585 -66.04 7.60 -7.69
CA LYS A 585 -66.89 7.30 -6.53
C LYS A 585 -66.20 7.67 -5.21
N MET A 586 -64.92 7.35 -5.08
CA MET A 586 -64.14 7.73 -3.89
C MET A 586 -64.00 9.26 -3.78
N LEU A 587 -63.74 9.99 -4.87
CA LEU A 587 -63.72 11.46 -4.84
C LEU A 587 -65.04 12.08 -4.40
N PHE A 588 -66.19 11.49 -4.78
CA PHE A 588 -67.50 11.91 -4.29
C PHE A 588 -67.66 11.69 -2.78
N SER A 589 -67.13 10.59 -2.25
CA SER A 589 -67.16 10.30 -0.80
C SER A 589 -66.24 11.20 0.03
N TYR A 590 -65.22 11.80 -0.59
CA TYR A 590 -64.23 12.66 0.08
C TYR A 590 -64.12 14.05 -0.58
N PRO A 591 -65.17 14.90 -0.51
CA PRO A 591 -65.19 16.21 -1.17
C PRO A 591 -64.07 17.16 -0.71
N GLN A 592 -63.59 17.00 0.53
CA GLN A 592 -62.43 17.72 1.06
C GLN A 592 -61.15 17.47 0.24
N ILE A 593 -60.95 16.27 -0.30
CA ILE A 593 -59.79 15.96 -1.17
C ILE A 593 -59.87 16.74 -2.48
N VAL A 594 -61.08 16.88 -3.05
CA VAL A 594 -61.30 17.66 -4.27
C VAL A 594 -60.99 19.15 -4.02
N PHE A 595 -61.46 19.70 -2.90
CA PHE A 595 -61.19 21.09 -2.52
C PHE A 595 -59.68 21.35 -2.33
N VAL A 596 -58.99 20.43 -1.66
CA VAL A 596 -57.53 20.50 -1.44
C VAL A 596 -56.77 20.46 -2.75
N ARG A 597 -57.08 19.50 -3.63
CA ARG A 597 -56.42 19.40 -4.95
C ARG A 597 -56.63 20.68 -5.77
N ARG A 598 -57.84 21.28 -5.71
CA ARG A 598 -58.12 22.58 -6.36
C ARG A 598 -57.31 23.72 -5.75
N ARG A 599 -57.21 23.78 -4.41
CA ARG A 599 -56.43 24.80 -3.70
C ARG A 599 -54.94 24.71 -4.02
N ILE A 600 -54.38 23.50 -4.03
CA ILE A 600 -53.00 23.23 -4.45
C ILE A 600 -52.78 23.68 -5.89
N ALA A 601 -53.67 23.31 -6.81
CA ALA A 601 -53.57 23.73 -8.21
C ALA A 601 -53.64 25.26 -8.38
N LEU A 602 -54.50 25.93 -7.61
CA LEU A 602 -54.63 27.39 -7.61
C LEU A 602 -53.35 28.06 -7.10
N PHE A 603 -52.81 27.61 -5.97
CA PHE A 603 -51.56 28.14 -5.41
C PHE A 603 -50.36 27.87 -6.33
N LYS A 604 -50.25 26.67 -6.90
CA LYS A 604 -49.20 26.34 -7.90
C LYS A 604 -49.31 27.23 -9.12
N ARG A 605 -50.52 27.50 -9.61
CA ARG A 605 -50.77 28.41 -10.75
C ARG A 605 -50.42 29.87 -10.42
N GLN A 606 -50.79 30.34 -9.23
CA GLN A 606 -50.46 31.69 -8.77
C GLN A 606 -48.94 31.85 -8.64
N LEU A 607 -48.25 30.90 -8.01
CA LEU A 607 -46.80 30.92 -7.86
C LEU A 607 -46.07 30.88 -9.21
N LYS A 608 -46.54 30.06 -10.15
CA LYS A 608 -46.02 30.05 -11.53
C LYS A 608 -46.22 31.40 -12.25
N ALA A 609 -47.31 32.11 -11.97
CA ALA A 609 -47.58 33.40 -12.58
C ALA A 609 -46.75 34.54 -11.97
N THR A 610 -46.45 34.47 -10.67
CA THR A 610 -45.67 35.50 -9.97
C THR A 610 -44.17 35.28 -10.03
N ASN A 611 -43.71 34.05 -10.25
CA ASN A 611 -42.29 33.70 -10.31
C ASN A 611 -41.90 33.14 -11.71
N PRO A 612 -41.30 33.96 -12.59
CA PRO A 612 -40.93 33.54 -13.94
C PRO A 612 -39.81 32.49 -13.97
N GLU A 613 -38.96 32.43 -12.93
CA GLU A 613 -37.89 31.42 -12.82
C GLU A 613 -38.50 30.03 -12.60
N ILE A 614 -39.51 29.90 -11.74
CA ILE A 614 -40.28 28.66 -11.54
C ILE A 614 -40.95 28.24 -12.85
N ALA A 615 -41.57 29.17 -13.58
CA ALA A 615 -42.21 28.87 -14.85
C ALA A 615 -41.20 28.36 -15.89
N THR A 616 -40.02 28.98 -15.95
CA THR A 616 -38.93 28.60 -16.87
C THR A 616 -38.33 27.25 -16.50
N ALA A 617 -38.07 27.00 -15.22
CA ALA A 617 -37.54 25.73 -14.72
C ALA A 617 -38.50 24.57 -14.98
N LEU A 618 -39.81 24.78 -14.74
CA LEU A 618 -40.85 23.80 -15.09
C LEU A 618 -40.85 23.53 -16.60
N ALA A 619 -40.96 24.57 -17.44
CA ALA A 619 -41.02 24.40 -18.89
C ALA A 619 -39.77 23.69 -19.45
N ARG A 620 -38.60 23.94 -18.85
CA ARG A 620 -37.32 23.39 -19.32
C ARG A 620 -37.14 21.91 -18.94
N PHE A 621 -37.47 21.51 -17.72
CA PHE A 621 -37.13 20.17 -17.19
C PHE A 621 -38.32 19.28 -16.83
N TYR A 622 -39.54 19.83 -16.81
CA TYR A 622 -40.75 19.13 -16.36
C TYR A 622 -41.87 19.36 -17.38
N ARG A 623 -42.10 18.38 -18.28
CA ARG A 623 -43.29 18.36 -19.15
C ARG A 623 -44.55 18.60 -18.32
N TYR A 624 -45.24 19.70 -18.62
CA TYR A 624 -46.46 20.15 -17.96
C TYR A 624 -47.57 20.39 -18.97
#